data_AF-A0A4Q3AC07-F1
#
_entry.id   AF-A0A4Q3AC07-F1
#
_cell.length_a   1.000
_cell.length_b   1.000
_cell.length_c   1.000
_cell.angle_alpha   90.00
_cell.angle_beta   90.00
_cell.angle_gamma   90.00
#
_symmetry.space_group_name_H-M   'P 1'
#
loop_
_entity.id
_entity.type
_entity.pdbx_description
1 polymer ?
#
loop_
_entity_poly.entity_id
_entity_poly.type
_entity_poly.pdbx_seq_one_letter_code
_entity_poly.pdbx_strand_id
1 'polypeptide(L)'
;MNPFLLGPRERLADWKALREHLKTLTEREQLDLVAKYWGQAPLCRFAYDAEDAKSWPTMWEMISENNWCRNSVAIGMEQTLRLAGFAPDRMKLSYIKDYDLSDMILVLIVDDLYYLNYEHATVVTAPETRRDTFVVWQFGKRAYARVAS
;
A
#
# COMPACT_ATOMS: atom_id res chain seq x y z
N MET A 1 17.34 7.86 -7.62
CA MET A 1 16.53 8.95 -8.21
C MET A 1 15.09 8.72 -7.78
N ASN A 2 14.37 9.75 -7.34
CA ASN A 2 12.97 9.60 -6.93
C ASN A 2 12.09 9.43 -8.19
N PRO A 3 11.41 8.28 -8.38
CA PRO A 3 10.63 8.03 -9.59
C PRO A 3 9.47 9.00 -9.74
N PHE A 4 8.91 9.54 -8.65
CA PHE A 4 7.77 10.45 -8.70
C PHE A 4 8.10 11.86 -9.25
N LEU A 5 9.38 12.15 -9.50
CA LEU A 5 9.84 13.35 -10.21
C LEU A 5 9.88 13.17 -11.72
N LEU A 6 9.69 11.94 -12.23
CA LEU A 6 9.74 11.61 -13.64
C LEU A 6 8.40 11.88 -14.34
N GLY A 7 8.41 11.89 -15.68
CA GLY A 7 7.20 11.97 -16.48
C GLY A 7 6.34 10.70 -16.38
N PRO A 8 5.03 10.75 -16.71
CA PRO A 8 4.11 9.62 -16.53
C PRO A 8 4.59 8.30 -17.15
N ARG A 9 5.13 8.34 -18.37
CA ARG A 9 5.66 7.15 -19.06
C ARG A 9 6.87 6.54 -18.36
N GLU A 10 7.75 7.39 -17.86
CA GLU A 10 8.97 6.97 -17.15
C GLU A 10 8.62 6.38 -15.79
N ARG A 11 7.66 6.96 -15.07
CA ARG A 11 7.12 6.38 -13.83
C ARG A 11 6.53 5.00 -14.03
N LEU A 12 5.77 4.81 -15.11
CA LEU A 12 5.21 3.50 -15.47
C LEU A 12 6.30 2.48 -15.79
N ALA A 13 7.35 2.89 -16.50
CA ALA A 13 8.49 2.05 -16.81
C ALA A 13 9.29 1.68 -15.55
N ASP A 14 9.51 2.65 -14.67
CA ASP A 14 10.19 2.46 -13.39
C ASP A 14 9.40 1.54 -12.46
N TRP A 15 8.09 1.76 -12.32
CA TRP A 15 7.23 0.85 -11.54
C TRP A 15 7.21 -0.58 -12.11
N LYS A 16 7.21 -0.72 -13.44
CA LYS A 16 7.37 -2.04 -14.06
C LYS A 16 8.70 -2.67 -13.69
N ALA A 17 9.81 -1.92 -13.76
CA ALA A 17 11.14 -2.40 -13.39
C ALA A 17 11.22 -2.80 -11.92
N LEU A 18 10.60 -2.03 -11.01
CA LEU A 18 10.45 -2.38 -9.60
C LEU A 18 9.83 -3.77 -9.45
N ARG A 19 8.68 -4.03 -10.07
CA ARG A 19 8.00 -5.32 -9.93
C ARG A 19 8.81 -6.50 -10.46
N GLU A 20 9.56 -6.31 -11.54
CA GLU A 20 10.45 -7.36 -12.04
C GLU A 20 11.64 -7.58 -11.09
N HIS A 21 12.17 -6.51 -10.48
CA HIS A 21 13.24 -6.61 -9.50
C HIS A 21 12.78 -7.28 -8.20
N LEU A 22 11.55 -7.04 -7.73
CA LEU A 22 11.02 -7.68 -6.52
C LEU A 22 11.11 -9.21 -6.60
N LYS A 23 10.89 -9.81 -7.77
CA LYS A 23 10.95 -11.26 -7.99
C LYS A 23 12.34 -11.86 -7.75
N THR A 24 13.39 -11.05 -7.72
CA THR A 24 14.77 -11.50 -7.48
C THR A 24 15.19 -11.39 -6.01
N LEU A 25 14.32 -10.88 -5.13
CA LEU A 25 14.62 -10.58 -3.74
C LEU A 25 13.92 -11.55 -2.79
N THR A 26 14.45 -11.67 -1.57
CA THR A 26 13.75 -12.37 -0.48
C THR A 26 12.46 -11.63 -0.10
N GLU A 27 11.47 -12.32 0.46
CA GLU A 27 10.19 -11.68 0.82
C GLU A 27 10.39 -10.46 1.73
N ARG A 28 11.29 -10.53 2.73
CA ARG A 28 11.57 -9.40 3.61
C ARG A 28 12.12 -8.19 2.86
N GLU A 29 13.08 -8.42 1.97
CA GLU A 29 13.65 -7.37 1.11
C GLU A 29 12.59 -6.77 0.17
N GLN A 30 11.65 -7.59 -0.32
CA GLN A 30 10.54 -7.10 -1.14
C GLN A 30 9.64 -6.14 -0.36
N LEU A 31 9.25 -6.50 0.86
CA LEU A 31 8.43 -5.63 1.72
C LEU A 31 9.16 -4.31 2.03
N ASP A 32 10.44 -4.39 2.40
CA ASP A 32 11.25 -3.21 2.70
C ASP A 32 11.44 -2.30 1.48
N LEU A 33 11.68 -2.89 0.31
CA LEU A 33 11.83 -2.12 -0.93
C LEU A 33 10.51 -1.46 -1.34
N VAL A 34 9.39 -2.17 -1.23
CA VAL A 34 8.05 -1.62 -1.51
C VAL A 34 7.75 -0.45 -0.56
N ALA A 35 8.00 -0.61 0.74
CA ALA A 35 7.79 0.46 1.71
C ALA A 35 8.62 1.71 1.38
N LYS A 36 9.91 1.53 1.08
CA LYS A 36 10.82 2.61 0.68
C LYS A 36 10.47 3.25 -0.65
N TYR A 37 10.04 2.46 -1.63
CA TYR A 37 9.62 2.95 -2.94
C TYR A 37 8.44 3.91 -2.79
N TRP A 38 7.37 3.43 -2.15
CA TRP A 38 6.14 4.20 -1.99
C TRP A 38 6.24 5.33 -0.96
N GLY A 39 7.21 5.26 -0.04
CA GLY A 39 7.56 6.39 0.84
C GLY A 39 8.07 7.64 0.11
N GLN A 40 8.49 7.51 -1.16
CA GLN A 40 8.94 8.65 -1.96
C GLN A 40 7.79 9.40 -2.66
N ALA A 41 6.56 8.88 -2.59
CA ALA A 41 5.40 9.46 -3.26
C ALA A 41 5.05 10.84 -2.67
N PRO A 42 4.83 11.88 -3.51
CA PRO A 42 4.49 13.20 -3.02
C PRO A 42 3.09 13.18 -2.43
N LEU A 43 2.98 13.47 -1.13
CA LEU A 43 1.70 13.49 -0.43
C LEU A 43 0.93 14.79 -0.69
N CYS A 44 -0.31 14.65 -1.14
CA CYS A 44 -1.31 15.69 -1.30
C CYS A 44 -2.45 15.52 -0.27
N ARG A 45 -3.43 16.42 -0.29
CA ARG A 45 -4.65 16.29 0.53
C ARG A 45 -5.55 15.17 0.02
N PHE A 46 -6.17 14.45 0.97
CA PHE A 46 -7.16 13.38 0.83
C PHE A 46 -7.74 13.19 -0.58
N ALA A 47 -7.32 12.12 -1.23
CA ALA A 47 -7.74 11.79 -2.60
C ALA A 47 -8.79 10.66 -2.65
N TYR A 48 -8.82 9.75 -1.67
CA TYR A 48 -9.68 8.54 -1.72
C TYR A 48 -10.22 8.13 -0.35
N ASP A 49 -11.45 7.62 -0.34
CA ASP A 49 -12.13 7.09 0.84
C ASP A 49 -11.60 5.69 1.18
N ALA A 50 -11.09 5.49 2.39
CA ALA A 50 -10.58 4.20 2.85
C ALA A 50 -11.71 3.19 3.14
N GLU A 51 -12.94 3.67 3.33
CA GLU A 51 -14.13 2.86 3.59
C GLU A 51 -14.91 2.47 2.32
N ASP A 52 -14.54 2.99 1.15
CA ASP A 52 -15.13 2.60 -0.13
C ASP A 52 -14.08 2.13 -1.14
N ALA A 53 -13.75 0.83 -1.08
CA ALA A 53 -12.80 0.23 -2.00
C ALA A 53 -13.27 0.18 -3.47
N LYS A 54 -14.55 0.46 -3.76
CA LYS A 54 -15.03 0.59 -5.15
C LYS A 54 -14.59 1.89 -5.80
N SER A 55 -14.31 2.91 -4.99
CA SER A 55 -13.80 4.21 -5.43
C SER A 55 -12.30 4.20 -5.68
N TRP A 56 -11.59 3.13 -5.31
CA TRP A 56 -10.15 3.08 -5.40
C TRP A 56 -9.68 3.02 -6.85
N PRO A 57 -8.72 3.87 -7.22
CA PRO A 57 -8.18 3.91 -8.57
C PRO A 57 -7.34 2.66 -8.87
N THR A 58 -7.17 2.39 -10.15
CA THR A 58 -6.17 1.43 -10.61
C THR A 58 -4.77 2.01 -10.44
N MET A 59 -3.78 1.14 -10.26
CA MET A 59 -2.38 1.56 -10.18
C MET A 59 -1.91 2.37 -11.39
N TRP A 60 -2.46 2.10 -12.58
CA TRP A 60 -2.13 2.84 -13.79
C TRP A 60 -2.58 4.29 -13.72
N GLU A 61 -3.79 4.52 -13.22
CA GLU A 61 -4.33 5.87 -13.00
C GLU A 61 -3.50 6.59 -11.94
N MET A 62 -3.24 5.96 -10.79
CA MET A 62 -2.50 6.58 -9.69
C MET A 62 -1.09 7.01 -10.09
N ILE A 63 -0.36 6.16 -10.83
CA ILE A 63 0.99 6.47 -11.31
C ILE A 63 0.97 7.55 -12.41
N SER A 64 -0.05 7.53 -13.26
CA SER A 64 -0.22 8.55 -14.31
C SER A 64 -0.50 9.93 -13.70
N GLU A 65 -1.41 10.01 -12.74
CA GLU A 65 -1.85 11.26 -12.10
C GLU A 65 -0.84 11.80 -11.07
N ASN A 66 -0.03 10.94 -10.46
CA ASN A 66 0.93 11.28 -9.40
C ASN A 66 0.30 11.91 -8.15
N ASN A 67 -0.96 11.62 -7.89
CA ASN A 67 -1.72 12.23 -6.82
C ASN A 67 -1.91 11.24 -5.66
N TRP A 68 -1.12 11.41 -4.60
CA TRP A 68 -1.04 10.43 -3.52
C TRP A 68 -1.48 11.00 -2.18
N CYS A 69 -2.32 10.27 -1.46
CA CYS A 69 -2.56 10.49 -0.04
C CYS A 69 -2.04 9.29 0.76
N ARG A 70 -2.01 9.39 2.09
CA ARG A 70 -1.52 8.31 2.94
C ARG A 70 -2.25 6.98 2.69
N ASN A 71 -3.54 7.00 2.42
CA ASN A 71 -4.31 5.77 2.14
C ASN A 71 -3.98 5.19 0.76
N SER A 72 -3.83 6.04 -0.26
CA SER A 72 -3.47 5.57 -1.61
C SER A 72 -2.07 4.98 -1.68
N VAL A 73 -1.17 5.41 -0.79
CA VAL A 73 0.15 4.80 -0.63
C VAL A 73 0.02 3.33 -0.19
N ALA A 74 -0.81 3.01 0.79
CA ALA A 74 -1.06 1.60 1.18
C ALA A 74 -1.68 0.79 0.04
N ILE A 75 -2.64 1.35 -0.68
CA ILE A 75 -3.23 0.73 -1.88
C ILE A 75 -2.12 0.45 -2.91
N GLY A 76 -1.22 1.42 -3.14
CA GLY A 76 -0.08 1.27 -4.04
C GLY A 76 0.87 0.15 -3.65
N MET A 77 1.15 0.02 -2.36
CA MET A 77 1.97 -1.06 -1.82
C MET A 77 1.32 -2.44 -2.06
N GLU A 78 0.02 -2.59 -1.77
CA GLU A 78 -0.69 -3.86 -1.96
C GLU A 78 -0.73 -4.26 -3.43
N GLN A 79 -1.15 -3.35 -4.31
CA GLN A 79 -1.25 -3.65 -5.73
C GLN A 79 0.12 -3.98 -6.33
N THR A 80 1.20 -3.35 -5.82
CA THR A 80 2.57 -3.64 -6.25
C THR A 80 2.98 -5.06 -5.88
N LEU A 81 2.82 -5.47 -4.63
CA LEU A 81 3.16 -6.83 -4.17
C LEU A 81 2.31 -7.88 -4.88
N ARG A 82 1.00 -7.65 -4.99
CA ARG A 82 0.07 -8.54 -5.68
C ARG A 82 0.46 -8.74 -7.15
N LEU A 83 0.78 -7.66 -7.86
CA LEU A 83 1.23 -7.73 -9.25
C LEU A 83 2.66 -8.28 -9.41
N ALA A 84 3.46 -8.28 -8.33
CA ALA A 84 4.76 -8.93 -8.29
C ALA A 84 4.66 -10.45 -7.98
N GLY A 85 3.50 -10.94 -7.55
CA GLY A 85 3.22 -12.37 -7.38
C GLY A 85 2.79 -12.78 -5.96
N PHE A 86 2.62 -11.84 -5.03
CA PHE A 86 2.12 -12.16 -3.69
C PHE A 86 0.69 -12.71 -3.76
N ALA A 87 0.45 -13.76 -3.00
CA ALA A 87 -0.87 -14.37 -2.89
C ALA A 87 -1.84 -13.39 -2.19
N PRO A 88 -3.00 -13.04 -2.80
CA PRO A 88 -3.91 -12.05 -2.23
C PRO A 88 -4.48 -12.40 -0.85
N ASP A 89 -4.51 -13.68 -0.49
CA ASP A 89 -4.96 -14.18 0.81
C ASP A 89 -3.98 -13.96 1.96
N ARG A 90 -2.73 -13.60 1.64
CA ARG A 90 -1.72 -13.18 2.62
C ARG A 90 -1.79 -11.69 2.95
N MET A 91 -2.58 -10.91 2.22
CA MET A 91 -2.55 -9.45 2.27
C MET A 91 -3.91 -8.87 2.60
N LYS A 92 -3.95 -7.94 3.56
CA LYS A 92 -5.16 -7.22 3.97
C LYS A 92 -4.85 -5.73 4.04
N LEU A 93 -5.76 -4.89 3.54
CA LEU A 93 -5.75 -3.45 3.76
C LEU A 93 -6.73 -3.14 4.90
N SER A 94 -6.21 -2.74 6.05
CA SER A 94 -6.99 -2.45 7.25
C SER A 94 -7.05 -0.96 7.51
N TYR A 95 -8.25 -0.38 7.57
CA TYR A 95 -8.44 1.00 7.96
C TYR A 95 -8.65 1.08 9.47
N ILE A 96 -7.69 1.71 10.15
CA ILE A 96 -7.63 1.74 11.60
C ILE A 96 -7.68 3.15 12.16
N LYS A 97 -8.30 3.33 13.32
CA LYS A 97 -8.02 4.47 14.22
C LYS A 97 -6.96 4.02 15.21
N ASP A 98 -5.79 4.65 15.16
CA ASP A 98 -4.80 4.49 16.20
C ASP A 98 -4.91 5.67 17.19
N TYR A 99 -5.13 5.37 18.46
CA TYR A 99 -5.32 6.40 19.48
C TYR A 99 -4.00 6.97 19.98
N ASP A 100 -2.93 6.20 19.92
CA ASP A 100 -1.62 6.59 20.42
C ASP A 100 -0.96 7.53 19.39
N LEU A 101 -1.17 7.26 18.10
CA LEU A 101 -0.80 8.17 17.00
C LEU A 101 -1.81 9.30 16.78
N SER A 102 -3.02 9.19 17.37
CA SER A 102 -4.14 10.10 17.13
C SER A 102 -4.52 10.25 15.65
N ASP A 103 -4.32 9.22 14.83
CA ASP A 103 -4.48 9.27 13.37
C ASP A 103 -5.42 8.17 12.86
N MET A 104 -5.96 8.33 11.66
CA MET A 104 -6.72 7.30 10.95
C MET A 104 -6.00 6.94 9.65
N ILE A 105 -5.60 5.68 9.54
CA ILE A 105 -4.67 5.25 8.49
C ILE A 105 -5.11 3.94 7.88
N LEU A 106 -4.98 3.84 6.55
CA LEU A 106 -5.05 2.56 5.85
C LEU A 106 -3.67 1.89 5.90
N VAL A 107 -3.61 0.67 6.40
CA VAL A 107 -2.39 -0.10 6.61
C VAL A 107 -2.46 -1.37 5.79
N LEU A 108 -1.36 -1.72 5.12
CA LEU A 108 -1.21 -3.03 4.50
C LEU A 108 -0.61 -4.00 5.51
N ILE A 109 -1.36 -5.07 5.80
CA ILE A 109 -0.96 -6.16 6.68
C ILE A 109 -0.61 -7.37 5.82
N VAL A 110 0.57 -7.94 6.02
CA VAL A 110 1.05 -9.14 5.34
C VAL A 110 1.30 -10.24 6.36
N ASP A 111 0.69 -11.42 6.14
CA ASP A 111 0.74 -12.60 7.01
C ASP A 111 0.35 -12.34 8.48
N ASP A 112 -0.53 -11.37 8.70
CA ASP A 112 -0.95 -10.88 10.03
C ASP A 112 0.21 -10.43 10.94
N LEU A 113 1.42 -10.29 10.38
CA LEU A 113 2.66 -10.02 11.11
C LEU A 113 3.28 -8.68 10.70
N TYR A 114 3.40 -8.41 9.40
CA TYR A 114 4.10 -7.24 8.88
C TYR A 114 3.13 -6.13 8.51
N TYR A 115 3.42 -4.92 8.97
CA TYR A 115 2.60 -3.73 8.81
C TYR A 115 3.37 -2.72 7.96
N LEU A 116 2.80 -2.40 6.80
CA LEU A 116 3.31 -1.41 5.85
C LEU A 116 2.37 -0.20 5.85
N ASN A 117 2.95 0.99 5.65
CA ASN A 117 2.26 2.29 5.75
C ASN A 117 1.73 2.66 7.15
N TYR A 118 2.03 1.85 8.17
CA TYR A 118 1.85 2.23 9.57
C TYR A 118 2.86 3.32 9.96
N GLU A 119 4.13 3.08 9.61
CA GLU A 119 5.21 4.06 9.70
C GLU A 119 5.71 4.46 8.31
N HIS A 120 6.26 5.66 8.20
CA HIS A 120 6.74 6.18 6.93
C HIS A 120 7.92 5.36 6.40
N ALA A 121 7.79 4.88 5.15
CA ALA A 121 8.84 4.18 4.40
C ALA A 121 9.44 2.94 5.10
N THR A 122 8.74 2.37 6.07
CA THR A 122 9.25 1.30 6.93
C THR A 122 8.23 0.18 7.07
N VAL A 123 8.75 -1.04 7.27
CA VAL A 123 7.94 -2.23 7.60
C VAL A 123 8.18 -2.58 9.05
N VAL A 124 7.11 -2.49 9.85
CA VAL A 124 7.13 -2.84 11.28
C VAL A 124 6.39 -4.14 11.50
N THR A 125 6.67 -4.81 12.62
CA THR A 125 5.78 -5.88 13.10
C THR A 125 4.52 -5.26 13.71
N ALA A 126 3.50 -6.08 13.94
CA ALA A 126 2.26 -5.64 14.59
C ALA A 126 2.54 -4.73 15.80
N PRO A 127 2.12 -3.45 15.73
CA PRO A 127 2.39 -2.51 16.81
C PRO A 127 1.49 -2.80 18.02
N GLU A 128 2.04 -2.64 19.21
CA GLU A 128 1.33 -2.78 20.48
C GLU A 128 0.68 -1.44 20.87
N THR A 129 -0.33 -1.02 20.10
CA THR A 129 -1.05 0.24 20.32
C THR A 129 -2.53 0.04 20.58
N ARG A 130 -3.15 1.03 21.22
CA ARG A 130 -4.61 1.08 21.35
C ARG A 130 -5.20 1.52 20.00
N ARG A 131 -5.94 0.63 19.35
CA ARG A 131 -6.50 0.86 18.02
C ARG A 131 -7.82 0.15 17.77
N ASP A 132 -8.66 0.77 16.96
CA ASP A 132 -9.89 0.19 16.43
C ASP A 132 -9.77 -0.03 14.93
N THR A 133 -10.36 -1.11 14.43
CA THR A 133 -10.43 -1.42 13.00
C THR A 133 -11.84 -1.14 12.49
N PHE A 134 -11.97 -0.25 11.50
CA PHE A 134 -13.27 0.06 10.90
C PHE A 134 -13.64 -0.91 9.79
N VAL A 135 -12.69 -1.16 8.88
CA VAL A 135 -12.89 -2.03 7.73
C VAL A 135 -11.59 -2.71 7.35
N VAL A 136 -11.71 -3.96 6.93
CA VAL A 136 -10.61 -4.72 6.34
C VAL A 136 -11.00 -5.14 4.93
N TRP A 137 -10.10 -4.87 3.99
CA TRP A 137 -10.24 -5.17 2.59
C TRP A 137 -9.24 -6.24 2.18
N GLN A 138 -9.68 -7.20 1.40
CA GLN A 138 -8.82 -8.21 0.80
C GLN A 138 -9.16 -8.32 -0.68
N PHE A 139 -8.12 -8.39 -1.52
CA PHE A 139 -8.33 -8.51 -2.96
C PHE A 139 -8.75 -9.95 -3.31
N GLY A 140 -9.91 -10.09 -3.94
CA GLY A 140 -10.43 -11.37 -4.42
C GLY A 140 -10.07 -11.62 -5.90
N LYS A 141 -10.95 -12.32 -6.62
CA LYS A 141 -10.72 -12.64 -8.05
C LYS A 141 -10.68 -11.42 -8.98
N ARG A 142 -11.41 -10.35 -8.65
CA ARG A 142 -11.59 -9.18 -9.53
C ARG A 142 -11.65 -7.83 -8.81
N ALA A 143 -11.89 -7.81 -7.52
CA ALA A 143 -12.09 -6.60 -6.74
C ALA A 143 -11.80 -6.86 -5.25
N TYR A 144 -11.64 -5.78 -4.49
CA TYR A 144 -11.59 -5.85 -3.03
C TYR A 144 -12.97 -6.22 -2.47
N ALA A 145 -12.96 -7.07 -1.44
CA ALA A 145 -14.13 -7.41 -0.66
C ALA A 145 -13.84 -7.12 0.81
N ARG A 146 -14.89 -6.72 1.54
CA ARG A 146 -14.81 -6.56 2.99
C ARG A 146 -14.67 -7.94 3.63
N VAL A 147 -13.72 -8.07 4.54
CA VAL A 147 -13.49 -9.28 5.33
C VAL A 147 -13.55 -8.96 6.82
N ALA A 148 -13.69 -9.99 7.65
CA ALA A 148 -13.60 -9.83 9.10
C ALA A 148 -12.17 -9.40 9.47
N SER A 149 -12.08 -8.53 10.47
CA SER A 149 -10.82 -8.12 11.11
C SER A 149 -10.23 -9.25 11.93
#